data_AF-A0A8D8IJZ7-F1
#
_entry.id   AF-A0A8D8IJZ7-F1
#
_cell.length_a   1.000
_cell.length_b   1.000
_cell.length_c   1.000
_cell.angle_alpha   90.00
_cell.angle_beta   90.00
_cell.angle_gamma   90.00
#
_symmetry.space_group_name_H-M   'P 1'
#
loop_
_entity.id
_entity.type
_entity.pdbx_description
1 polymer ?
#
loop_
_entity_poly.entity_id
_entity_poly.type
_entity_poly.pdbx_seq_one_letter_code
_entity_poly.pdbx_strand_id
1 'polypeptide(L)'
;MEQIYKISACGKPQPASYRPLRLAILTVCLLAVLTQVSARPSDVTKPEEAISSTSSSSPASTVLSHNLKRRSAEEDYDDEVDYERVKRCHEDEDVNELCQRCSKVTKSSIVFPMCCSNEDETMDWCKAYVYYGIQN
;
A
#
# COMPACT_ATOMS: atom_id res chain seq x y z
N MET A 1 28.98 -45.61 -39.37
CA MET A 1 30.08 -44.85 -38.75
C MET A 1 30.28 -43.62 -39.63
N GLU A 2 29.66 -42.52 -39.20
CA GLU A 2 29.38 -41.32 -39.99
C GLU A 2 30.62 -40.49 -40.38
N GLN A 3 30.45 -39.81 -41.50
CA GLN A 3 31.41 -38.98 -42.21
C GLN A 3 31.67 -37.64 -41.50
N ILE A 4 32.93 -37.24 -41.56
CA ILE A 4 33.45 -35.91 -41.22
C ILE A 4 32.90 -34.88 -42.22
N TYR A 5 32.33 -33.79 -41.72
CA TYR A 5 32.27 -32.52 -42.46
C TYR A 5 32.52 -31.35 -41.51
N LYS A 6 33.66 -30.67 -41.74
CA LYS A 6 33.96 -29.35 -41.20
C LYS A 6 33.13 -28.33 -41.98
N ILE A 7 32.45 -27.43 -41.28
CA ILE A 7 31.94 -26.20 -41.87
C ILE A 7 32.46 -25.03 -41.02
N SER A 8 33.41 -24.32 -41.58
CA SER A 8 33.82 -22.98 -41.16
C SER A 8 32.76 -21.99 -41.64
N ALA A 9 32.22 -21.15 -40.77
CA ALA A 9 31.41 -20.01 -41.16
C ALA A 9 31.67 -18.80 -40.26
N CYS A 10 31.89 -17.69 -40.96
CA CYS A 10 32.21 -16.33 -40.56
C CYS A 10 31.47 -15.81 -39.31
N GLY A 11 32.21 -15.14 -38.41
CA GLY A 11 31.68 -14.47 -37.23
C GLY A 11 30.81 -13.24 -37.55
N LYS A 12 29.78 -13.04 -36.73
CA LYS A 12 29.01 -11.80 -36.58
C LYS A 12 28.54 -11.67 -35.12
N PRO A 13 28.16 -10.46 -34.68
CA PRO A 13 28.63 -9.83 -33.45
C PRO A 13 28.16 -10.56 -32.19
N GLN A 14 29.07 -10.69 -31.22
CA GLN A 14 28.74 -11.23 -29.90
C GLN A 14 27.75 -10.30 -29.19
N PRO A 15 26.63 -10.81 -28.64
CA PRO A 15 25.75 -10.02 -27.80
C PRO A 15 26.53 -9.60 -26.56
N ALA A 16 26.54 -8.30 -26.26
CA ALA A 16 27.13 -7.76 -25.04
C ALA A 16 26.58 -8.53 -23.83
N SER A 17 27.46 -9.27 -23.16
CA SER A 17 27.13 -9.99 -21.94
C SER A 17 26.80 -8.95 -20.87
N TYR A 18 25.51 -8.75 -20.63
CA TYR A 18 24.97 -7.84 -19.61
C TYR A 18 25.05 -8.42 -18.20
N ARG A 19 25.55 -9.66 -18.05
CA ARG A 19 25.75 -10.33 -16.77
C ARG A 19 26.73 -9.60 -15.85
N PRO A 20 27.94 -9.21 -16.29
CA PRO A 20 28.84 -8.37 -15.48
C PRO A 20 28.23 -7.01 -15.15
N LEU A 21 27.45 -6.41 -16.07
CA LEU A 21 26.82 -5.11 -15.84
C LEU A 21 25.71 -5.19 -14.78
N ARG A 22 24.87 -6.25 -14.81
CA ARG A 22 23.86 -6.49 -13.77
C ARG A 22 24.49 -6.75 -12.41
N LEU A 23 25.57 -7.54 -12.36
CA LEU A 23 26.34 -7.76 -11.13
C LEU A 23 26.91 -6.44 -10.59
N ALA A 24 27.48 -5.59 -11.45
CA ALA A 24 28.01 -4.29 -11.04
C ALA A 24 26.93 -3.34 -10.50
N ILE A 25 25.73 -3.33 -11.09
CA ILE A 25 24.62 -2.51 -10.59
C ILE A 25 24.17 -3.00 -9.21
N LEU A 26 24.03 -4.31 -9.02
CA LEU A 26 23.63 -4.88 -7.73
C LEU A 26 24.66 -4.60 -6.64
N THR A 27 25.96 -4.69 -6.93
CA THR A 27 27.01 -4.39 -5.94
C THR A 27 27.04 -2.91 -5.56
N VAL A 28 26.86 -2.00 -6.51
CA VAL A 28 26.77 -0.55 -6.24
C VAL A 28 25.56 -0.23 -5.35
N CYS A 29 24.39 -0.81 -5.64
CA CYS A 29 23.20 -0.63 -4.81
C CYS A 29 23.41 -1.11 -3.37
N LEU A 30 24.09 -2.26 -3.18
CA LEU A 30 24.36 -2.82 -1.86
C LEU A 30 25.30 -1.93 -1.03
N LEU A 31 26.36 -1.39 -1.65
CA LEU A 31 27.28 -0.45 -1.00
C LEU A 31 26.60 0.88 -0.63
N ALA A 32 25.65 1.36 -1.44
CA ALA A 32 24.89 2.57 -1.16
C ALA A 32 23.95 2.42 0.05
N VAL A 33 23.50 1.20 0.37
CA VAL A 33 22.67 0.94 1.57
C VAL A 33 23.52 0.86 2.83
N LEU A 34 24.70 0.23 2.76
CA LEU A 34 25.60 0.09 3.92
C LEU A 34 26.15 1.43 4.44
N THR A 35 26.27 2.44 3.57
CA THR A 35 26.79 3.76 3.93
C THR A 35 25.79 4.67 4.67
N GLN A 36 24.51 4.27 4.79
CA GLN A 36 23.46 5.12 5.39
C GLN A 36 23.19 4.83 6.88
N VAL A 37 23.92 3.92 7.50
CA VAL A 37 23.86 3.69 8.96
C VAL A 37 24.83 4.67 9.66
N SER A 38 24.47 5.96 9.66
CA SER A 38 25.01 6.93 10.63
C SER A 38 24.03 8.07 10.82
N ALA A 39 22.80 7.74 11.25
CA ALA A 39 21.90 8.73 11.83
C ALA A 39 22.10 8.72 13.36
N ARG A 40 22.82 9.73 13.87
CA ARG A 40 22.94 10.05 15.29
C ARG A 40 21.55 10.42 15.87
N PRO A 41 21.11 9.85 17.01
CA PRO A 41 19.99 10.41 17.74
C PRO A 41 20.48 11.63 18.54
N SER A 42 19.77 12.76 18.45
CA SER A 42 19.97 13.86 19.39
C SER A 42 19.10 13.65 20.62
N ASP A 43 19.78 13.52 21.74
CA ASP A 43 19.28 13.46 23.11
C ASP A 43 18.70 14.82 23.51
N VAL A 44 17.44 14.86 23.95
CA VAL A 44 16.92 15.97 24.77
C VAL A 44 16.28 15.38 26.02
N THR A 45 16.95 15.69 27.13
CA THR A 45 16.74 15.23 28.49
C THR A 45 15.86 16.21 29.30
N LYS A 46 14.93 15.64 30.11
CA LYS A 46 14.30 16.12 31.40
C LYS A 46 13.18 17.19 31.44
N PRO A 47 12.45 17.38 32.59
CA PRO A 47 11.98 16.51 33.71
C PRO A 47 10.42 16.51 33.86
N GLU A 48 9.75 15.45 34.34
CA GLU A 48 9.35 15.11 35.74
C GLU A 48 8.46 16.12 36.49
N GLU A 49 7.21 15.73 36.81
CA GLU A 49 6.43 15.92 38.07
C GLU A 49 4.93 15.65 37.81
N ALA A 50 4.08 15.36 38.79
CA ALA A 50 3.90 14.11 39.52
C ALA A 50 2.39 14.00 39.88
N ILE A 51 1.90 12.77 40.06
CA ILE A 51 0.75 12.30 40.89
C ILE A 51 -0.69 12.85 40.68
N SER A 52 -1.64 11.93 40.40
CA SER A 52 -2.50 11.34 41.46
C SER A 52 -3.54 10.39 40.86
N SER A 53 -3.55 9.15 41.36
CA SER A 53 -4.49 8.08 41.04
C SER A 53 -5.83 8.27 41.73
N THR A 54 -6.96 7.91 41.10
CA THR A 54 -8.04 7.19 41.79
C THR A 54 -9.02 6.55 40.81
N SER A 55 -9.44 5.35 41.19
CA SER A 55 -10.15 4.30 40.49
C SER A 55 -11.68 4.40 40.54
N SER A 56 -12.39 3.91 39.51
CA SER A 56 -13.60 3.10 39.70
C SER A 56 -14.09 2.43 38.40
N SER A 57 -14.04 1.09 38.41
CA SER A 57 -15.02 0.10 37.88
C SER A 57 -15.44 0.08 36.40
N SER A 58 -15.08 -1.05 35.74
CA SER A 58 -15.61 -1.71 34.52
C SER A 58 -17.16 -1.78 34.44
N PRO A 59 -17.80 -2.17 33.29
CA PRO A 59 -17.25 -2.92 32.14
C PRO A 59 -17.70 -2.47 30.73
N ALA A 60 -16.81 -2.52 29.74
CA ALA A 60 -17.07 -2.94 28.35
C ALA A 60 -15.86 -2.64 27.46
N SER A 61 -15.35 -3.68 26.79
CA SER A 61 -14.40 -3.71 25.68
C SER A 61 -13.86 -2.37 25.17
N THR A 62 -12.80 -1.88 25.82
CA THR A 62 -11.75 -1.08 25.17
C THR A 62 -10.67 -2.11 24.85
N VAL A 63 -10.15 -2.32 23.64
CA VAL A 63 -9.38 -1.37 22.83
C VAL A 63 -9.25 -1.97 21.41
N LEU A 64 -9.86 -1.33 20.41
CA LEU A 64 -9.15 -1.08 19.15
C LEU A 64 -9.45 0.35 18.72
N SER A 65 -8.87 1.28 19.47
CA SER A 65 -8.64 2.64 18.97
C SER A 65 -7.27 2.68 18.33
N HIS A 66 -7.21 2.47 17.02
CA HIS A 66 -6.24 3.11 16.14
C HIS A 66 -6.95 3.42 14.81
N ASN A 67 -6.86 4.67 14.34
CA ASN A 67 -7.22 5.11 12.98
C ASN A 67 -8.68 5.42 12.59
N LEU A 68 -9.39 6.20 13.39
CA LEU A 68 -10.42 7.13 12.90
C LEU A 68 -10.29 8.43 13.70
N LYS A 69 -9.32 9.28 13.35
CA LYS A 69 -9.18 10.58 14.01
C LYS A 69 -10.26 11.52 13.48
N ARG A 70 -11.38 11.50 14.19
CA ARG A 70 -11.90 12.67 14.92
C ARG A 70 -11.74 13.99 14.16
N ARG A 71 -12.69 14.28 13.28
CA ARG A 71 -13.26 15.63 13.17
C ARG A 71 -14.69 15.55 13.70
N SER A 72 -14.83 15.72 15.00
CA SER A 72 -16.10 16.03 15.63
C SER A 72 -16.05 17.50 16.01
N ALA A 73 -16.86 18.30 15.33
CA ALA A 73 -17.61 19.43 15.87
C ALA A 73 -18.11 20.29 14.69
N GLU A 74 -19.44 20.40 14.59
CA GLU A 74 -20.18 21.52 13.98
C GLU A 74 -20.28 21.51 12.45
N GLU A 75 -21.25 20.77 11.89
CA GLU A 75 -22.47 21.34 11.26
C GLU A 75 -23.38 20.22 10.73
N ASP A 76 -24.67 20.42 10.97
CA ASP A 76 -25.84 19.60 10.67
C ASP A 76 -26.25 19.81 9.20
N TYR A 77 -25.83 18.90 8.30
CA TYR A 77 -26.46 18.52 7.02
C TYR A 77 -25.50 17.57 6.26
N ASP A 78 -26.03 16.51 5.62
CA ASP A 78 -25.37 15.56 4.68
C ASP A 78 -24.72 14.23 5.19
N ASP A 79 -24.97 13.78 6.43
CA ASP A 79 -24.46 12.45 6.89
C ASP A 79 -25.28 11.25 6.32
N GLU A 80 -26.57 11.44 6.05
CA GLU A 80 -27.46 10.36 5.58
C GLU A 80 -27.16 9.92 4.13
N VAL A 81 -26.81 10.89 3.26
CA VAL A 81 -26.50 10.64 1.85
C VAL A 81 -25.20 9.84 1.72
N ASP A 82 -24.19 10.21 2.52
CA ASP A 82 -22.92 9.50 2.57
C ASP A 82 -23.09 8.08 3.13
N TYR A 83 -23.96 7.90 4.14
CA TYR A 83 -24.25 6.57 4.69
C TYR A 83 -24.90 5.64 3.66
N GLU A 84 -25.93 6.08 2.93
CA GLU A 84 -26.61 5.22 1.95
C GLU A 84 -25.67 4.82 0.81
N ARG A 85 -24.73 5.71 0.45
CA ARG A 85 -23.71 5.44 -0.57
C ARG A 85 -22.73 4.33 -0.17
N VAL A 86 -22.42 4.21 1.12
CA VAL A 86 -21.50 3.17 1.64
C VAL A 86 -22.21 1.98 2.27
N LYS A 87 -23.53 2.01 2.41
CA LYS A 87 -24.35 0.95 3.03
C LYS A 87 -24.07 -0.43 2.44
N ARG A 88 -23.92 -0.54 1.12
CA ARG A 88 -23.57 -1.81 0.46
C ARG A 88 -22.25 -2.40 0.97
N CYS A 89 -21.25 -1.55 1.22
CA CYS A 89 -19.97 -1.97 1.82
C CYS A 89 -20.09 -2.34 3.31
N HIS A 90 -21.16 -1.95 4.00
CA HIS A 90 -21.41 -2.42 5.37
C HIS A 90 -22.13 -3.78 5.39
N GLU A 91 -22.93 -4.06 4.37
CA GLU A 91 -23.72 -5.30 4.27
C GLU A 91 -22.94 -6.44 3.58
N ASP A 92 -22.01 -6.10 2.67
CA ASP A 92 -21.28 -7.04 1.83
C ASP A 92 -19.76 -6.92 2.09
N GLU A 93 -19.21 -7.89 2.84
CA GLU A 93 -17.79 -7.92 3.23
C GLU A 93 -16.86 -8.02 2.02
N ASP A 94 -17.22 -8.78 0.99
CA ASP A 94 -16.41 -8.94 -0.23
C ASP A 94 -16.33 -7.61 -1.00
N VAL A 95 -17.46 -6.90 -1.11
CA VAL A 95 -17.50 -5.56 -1.72
C VAL A 95 -16.70 -4.57 -0.87
N ASN A 96 -16.83 -4.63 0.46
CA ASN A 96 -16.07 -3.78 1.37
C ASN A 96 -14.56 -3.94 1.20
N GLU A 97 -14.07 -5.17 1.22
CA GLU A 97 -12.65 -5.47 1.07
C GLU A 97 -12.12 -5.01 -0.29
N LEU A 98 -12.87 -5.28 -1.37
CA LEU A 98 -12.55 -4.80 -2.70
C LEU A 98 -12.42 -3.28 -2.75
N CYS A 99 -13.44 -2.56 -2.26
CA CYS A 99 -13.48 -1.10 -2.32
C CYS A 99 -12.43 -0.45 -1.41
N GLN A 100 -12.16 -1.00 -0.22
CA GLN A 100 -11.07 -0.57 0.64
C GLN A 100 -9.71 -0.75 -0.05
N ARG A 101 -9.47 -1.92 -0.65
CA ARG A 101 -8.23 -2.21 -1.36
C ARG A 101 -8.04 -1.26 -2.53
N CYS A 102 -9.09 -1.05 -3.33
CA CYS A 102 -9.11 -0.17 -4.49
C CYS A 102 -8.79 1.29 -4.13
N SER A 103 -9.47 1.84 -3.12
CA SER A 103 -9.21 3.19 -2.60
C SER A 103 -7.77 3.35 -2.10
N LYS A 104 -7.26 2.33 -1.39
CA LYS A 104 -5.88 2.32 -0.87
C LYS A 104 -4.84 2.32 -1.98
N VAL A 105 -4.99 1.49 -3.02
CA VAL A 105 -3.99 1.38 -4.10
C VAL A 105 -4.01 2.59 -5.03
N THR A 106 -5.18 3.17 -5.28
CA THR A 106 -5.33 4.39 -6.08
C THR A 106 -4.94 5.65 -5.33
N LYS A 107 -4.91 5.58 -3.99
CA LYS A 107 -4.66 6.72 -3.09
C LYS A 107 -5.70 7.83 -3.25
N SER A 108 -6.91 7.45 -3.63
CA SER A 108 -8.02 8.38 -3.87
C SER A 108 -9.19 8.02 -2.94
N SER A 109 -9.47 8.90 -1.97
CA SER A 109 -10.50 8.66 -0.96
C SER A 109 -11.92 8.61 -1.54
N ILE A 110 -12.18 9.30 -2.66
CA ILE A 110 -13.48 9.30 -3.35
C ILE A 110 -13.79 7.95 -4.02
N VAL A 111 -12.77 7.14 -4.30
CA VAL A 111 -12.95 5.82 -4.93
C VAL A 111 -13.70 4.88 -3.99
N PHE A 112 -13.55 4.99 -2.67
CA PHE A 112 -14.27 4.12 -1.74
C PHE A 112 -15.80 4.30 -1.84
N PRO A 113 -16.38 5.49 -1.63
CA PRO A 113 -17.81 5.68 -1.76
C PRO A 113 -18.32 5.53 -3.20
N MET A 114 -17.54 5.87 -4.24
CA MET A 114 -17.91 5.54 -5.63
C MET A 114 -17.98 4.03 -5.89
N CYS A 115 -17.03 3.27 -5.35
CA CYS A 115 -17.02 1.81 -5.48
C CYS A 115 -18.20 1.16 -4.73
N CYS A 116 -18.52 1.64 -3.53
CA CYS A 116 -19.63 1.09 -2.74
C CYS A 116 -21.01 1.27 -3.40
N SER A 117 -21.25 2.42 -4.04
CA SER A 117 -22.49 2.69 -4.78
C SER A 117 -22.45 2.25 -6.25
N ASN A 118 -21.32 1.72 -6.71
CA ASN A 118 -21.01 1.51 -8.13
C ASN A 118 -21.29 2.75 -9.00
N GLU A 119 -21.01 3.94 -8.48
CA GLU A 119 -21.07 5.17 -9.26
C GLU A 119 -20.01 5.14 -10.37
N ASP A 120 -20.39 5.56 -11.58
CA ASP A 120 -19.52 5.54 -12.76
C ASP A 120 -18.87 4.18 -13.04
N GLU A 121 -19.57 3.07 -12.73
CA GLU A 121 -19.05 1.70 -12.87
C GLU A 121 -17.75 1.46 -12.07
N THR A 122 -17.50 2.28 -11.04
CA THR A 122 -16.25 2.26 -10.27
C THR A 122 -16.03 0.92 -9.57
N MET A 123 -17.09 0.20 -9.18
CA MET A 123 -16.93 -1.14 -8.60
C MET A 123 -16.31 -2.10 -9.61
N ASP A 124 -16.78 -2.09 -10.86
CA ASP A 124 -16.30 -3.00 -11.90
C ASP A 124 -14.90 -2.63 -12.37
N TRP A 125 -14.62 -1.32 -12.45
CA TRP A 125 -13.25 -0.84 -12.62
C TRP A 125 -12.34 -1.30 -11.49
N CYS A 126 -12.79 -1.20 -10.23
CA CYS A 126 -12.05 -1.67 -9.05
C CYS A 126 -11.80 -3.17 -9.10
N LYS A 127 -12.77 -4.00 -9.50
CA LYS A 127 -12.57 -5.45 -9.70
C LYS A 127 -11.46 -5.69 -10.71
N ALA A 128 -11.52 -5.02 -11.87
CA ALA A 128 -10.54 -5.19 -12.92
C ALA A 128 -9.13 -4.75 -12.46
N TYR A 129 -9.04 -3.57 -11.83
CA TYR A 129 -7.80 -2.99 -11.37
C TYR A 129 -7.15 -3.80 -10.24
N VAL A 130 -7.93 -4.25 -9.26
CA VAL A 130 -7.45 -4.97 -8.08
C VAL A 130 -7.03 -6.40 -8.41
N TYR A 131 -7.80 -7.12 -9.23
CA TYR A 131 -7.55 -8.54 -9.49
C TYR A 131 -6.64 -8.80 -10.68
N TYR A 132 -6.74 -8.00 -11.74
CA TYR A 132 -5.98 -8.24 -12.97
C TYR A 132 -4.83 -7.25 -13.15
N GLY A 133 -4.88 -6.09 -12.47
CA GLY A 133 -3.92 -5.01 -12.66
C GLY A 133 -4.08 -4.38 -14.05
N ILE A 134 -4.40 -3.09 -14.12
CA ILE A 134 -4.35 -2.39 -15.41
C ILE A 134 -2.86 -2.17 -15.74
N GLN A 135 -2.31 -3.00 -16.62
CA GLN A 135 -0.99 -2.76 -17.22
C GLN A 135 -1.16 -1.68 -18.27
N ASN A 136 -0.55 -0.53 -18.01
CA ASN A 136 -0.59 0.63 -18.89
C ASN A 136 0.72 0.82 -19.64
#